data_AF-C5BWY9-F1
#
_entry.id   AF-C5BWY9-F1
#
_cell.length_a   1.000
_cell.length_b   1.000
_cell.length_c   1.000
_cell.angle_alpha   90.00
_cell.angle_beta   90.00
_cell.angle_gamma   90.00
#
_symmetry.space_group_name_H-M   'P 1'
#
loop_
_entity.id
_entity.type
_entity.pdbx_description
1 polymer ?
#
loop_
_entity_poly.entity_id
_entity_poly.type
_entity_poly.pdbx_seq_one_letter_code
_entity_poly.pdbx_strand_id
1 'polypeptide(L)'
;MSDEPAETPSAAPPGPPAAPRRQRPARILFCSTVLTLEALVVGFAAIAAYGLRLADGATITAITVTAVAGCLIATATLRSGFGYWLGSAVQVGLIVSGIWLGVMYAIGGVFALIWILSLRLGGRIDRERAERAAAAR
;
A
#
# COMPACT_ATOMS: atom_id res chain seq x y z
N MET A 1 3.27 -66.80 -23.15
CA MET A 1 2.78 -66.27 -21.86
C MET A 1 3.99 -65.65 -21.19
N SER A 2 4.33 -64.44 -21.62
CA SER A 2 5.48 -63.70 -21.14
C SER A 2 4.94 -62.71 -20.12
N ASP A 3 4.95 -63.06 -18.84
CA ASP A 3 4.64 -62.13 -17.78
C ASP A 3 5.91 -61.30 -17.49
N GLU A 4 5.98 -60.12 -18.09
CA GLU A 4 6.87 -59.05 -17.68
C GLU A 4 6.27 -58.43 -16.40
N PRO A 5 6.89 -58.59 -15.22
CA PRO A 5 6.36 -57.96 -14.02
C PRO A 5 6.54 -56.44 -14.15
N ALA A 6 5.41 -55.75 -14.28
CA ALA A 6 5.29 -54.31 -14.34
C ALA A 6 6.14 -53.64 -13.25
N GLU A 7 7.18 -52.93 -13.69
CA GLU A 7 8.01 -52.06 -12.87
C GLU A 7 7.09 -51.03 -12.20
N THR A 8 6.84 -51.24 -10.90
CA THR A 8 6.02 -50.32 -10.11
C THR A 8 6.79 -49.00 -10.02
N PRO A 9 6.25 -47.86 -10.47
CA PRO A 9 6.96 -46.58 -10.36
C PRO A 9 7.31 -46.32 -8.90
N SER A 10 8.61 -46.37 -8.59
CA SER A 10 9.16 -46.06 -7.28
C SER A 10 8.76 -44.63 -6.93
N ALA A 11 7.70 -44.49 -6.12
CA ALA A 11 7.24 -43.22 -5.62
C ALA A 11 8.36 -42.66 -4.71
N ALA A 12 9.14 -41.75 -5.26
CA ALA A 12 10.16 -41.03 -4.50
C ALA A 12 9.53 -40.47 -3.21
N PRO A 13 10.19 -40.63 -2.05
CA PRO A 13 9.62 -40.21 -0.77
C PRO A 13 9.27 -38.72 -0.80
N PRO A 14 8.15 -38.29 -0.19
CA PRO A 14 7.75 -36.89 -0.17
C PRO A 14 8.88 -36.04 0.42
N GLY A 15 9.27 -35.00 -0.33
CA GLY A 15 10.35 -34.10 0.07
C GLY A 15 10.06 -33.39 1.40
N PRO A 16 11.09 -32.87 2.08
CA PRO A 16 10.93 -32.21 3.38
C PRO A 16 9.87 -31.10 3.34
N PRO A 17 9.08 -30.91 4.42
CA PRO A 17 8.05 -29.89 4.47
C PRO A 17 8.65 -28.50 4.17
N ALA A 18 8.06 -27.79 3.20
CA ALA A 18 8.53 -26.48 2.77
C ALA A 18 8.53 -25.49 3.94
N ALA A 19 9.65 -24.79 4.15
CA ALA A 19 9.78 -23.82 5.22
C ALA A 19 8.71 -22.71 5.12
N PRO A 20 8.11 -22.27 6.24
CA PRO A 20 7.03 -21.29 6.23
C PRO A 20 7.51 -19.96 5.61
N ARG A 21 6.81 -19.49 4.57
CA ARG A 21 7.11 -18.21 3.90
C ARG A 21 6.95 -17.05 4.88
N ARG A 22 7.98 -16.21 5.00
CA ARG A 22 7.94 -14.99 5.83
C ARG A 22 6.88 -14.04 5.27
N GLN A 23 5.81 -13.79 6.03
CA GLN A 23 4.74 -12.89 5.63
C GLN A 23 5.27 -11.45 5.54
N ARG A 24 4.79 -10.69 4.54
CA ARG A 24 5.09 -9.25 4.44
C ARG A 24 4.51 -8.53 5.67
N PRO A 25 5.20 -7.51 6.21
CA PRO A 25 4.68 -6.72 7.31
C PRO A 25 3.36 -6.05 6.92
N ALA A 26 2.33 -6.28 7.73
CA ALA A 26 0.97 -5.78 7.54
C ALA A 26 0.95 -4.26 7.46
N ARG A 27 1.77 -3.56 8.27
CA ARG A 27 1.85 -2.10 8.23
C ARG A 27 2.25 -1.57 6.87
N ILE A 28 3.29 -2.16 6.25
CA ILE A 28 3.75 -1.73 4.92
C ILE A 28 2.66 -2.00 3.89
N LEU A 29 2.01 -3.17 3.95
CA LEU A 29 0.93 -3.51 3.02
C LEU A 29 -0.19 -2.48 3.09
N PHE A 30 -0.75 -2.22 4.28
CA PHE A 30 -1.86 -1.28 4.44
C PHE A 30 -1.47 0.14 4.03
N CYS A 31 -0.31 0.64 4.46
CA CYS A 31 0.15 1.98 4.08
C CYS A 31 0.37 2.10 2.56
N SER A 32 0.93 1.08 1.92
CA SER A 32 1.13 1.08 0.46
C SER A 32 -0.19 1.09 -0.31
N THR A 33 -1.20 0.35 0.18
CA THR A 33 -2.55 0.36 -0.41
C THR A 33 -3.20 1.72 -0.31
N VAL A 34 -3.13 2.38 0.85
CA VAL A 34 -3.67 3.74 1.04
C VAL A 34 -3.04 4.73 0.06
N LEU A 35 -1.69 4.78 0.00
CA LEU A 35 -0.99 5.70 -0.90
C LEU A 35 -1.25 5.41 -2.39
N THR A 36 -1.46 4.15 -2.76
CA THR A 36 -1.79 3.77 -4.14
C THR A 36 -3.19 4.24 -4.52
N LEU A 37 -4.17 4.01 -3.64
CA LEU A 37 -5.55 4.49 -3.86
C LEU A 37 -5.60 6.03 -3.87
N GLU A 38 -4.77 6.68 -3.07
CA GLU A 38 -4.69 8.13 -3.01
C GLU A 38 -4.16 8.73 -4.31
N ALA A 39 -3.16 8.11 -4.94
CA ALA A 39 -2.71 8.53 -6.27
C ALA A 39 -3.84 8.50 -7.32
N LEU A 40 -4.79 7.55 -7.20
CA LEU A 40 -5.99 7.52 -8.06
C LEU A 40 -6.95 8.66 -7.73
N VAL A 41 -7.18 8.93 -6.45
CA VAL A 41 -7.99 10.08 -5.99
C VAL A 41 -7.43 11.40 -6.51
N VAL A 42 -6.11 11.58 -6.46
CA VAL A 42 -5.43 12.76 -7.03
C VAL A 42 -5.70 12.88 -8.54
N GLY A 43 -5.69 11.77 -9.28
CA GLY A 43 -6.08 11.75 -10.69
C GLY A 43 -7.52 12.21 -10.92
N PHE A 44 -8.47 11.74 -10.11
CA PHE A 44 -9.86 12.20 -10.20
C PHE A 44 -10.03 13.67 -9.80
N ALA A 45 -9.29 14.12 -8.78
CA ALA A 45 -9.26 15.52 -8.39
C ALA A 45 -8.73 16.41 -9.53
N ALA A 46 -7.74 15.94 -10.29
CA ALA A 46 -7.25 16.65 -11.48
C ALA A 46 -8.35 16.79 -12.55
N ILE A 47 -9.08 15.70 -12.85
CA ILE A 47 -10.20 15.73 -13.79
C ILE A 47 -11.27 16.74 -13.33
N ALA A 48 -11.61 16.71 -12.03
CA ALA A 48 -12.56 17.67 -11.46
C ALA A 48 -12.05 19.12 -11.53
N ALA A 49 -10.77 19.36 -11.25
CA ALA A 49 -10.14 20.67 -11.33
C ALA A 49 -10.14 21.23 -12.76
N TYR A 50 -9.91 20.37 -13.77
CA TYR A 50 -10.07 20.75 -15.18
C TYR A 50 -11.52 21.10 -15.52
N GLY A 51 -12.47 20.25 -15.11
CA GLY A 51 -13.91 20.48 -15.36
C GLY A 51 -14.43 21.76 -14.72
N LEU A 52 -13.91 22.11 -13.55
CA LEU A 52 -14.25 23.32 -12.80
C LEU A 52 -13.38 24.54 -13.15
N ARG A 53 -12.39 24.38 -14.05
CA ARG A 53 -11.47 25.44 -14.48
C ARG A 53 -10.78 26.15 -13.31
N LEU A 54 -10.33 25.40 -12.30
CA LEU A 54 -9.75 25.96 -11.07
C LEU A 54 -8.38 26.63 -11.27
N ALA A 55 -7.66 26.26 -12.33
CA ALA A 55 -6.39 26.84 -12.74
C ALA A 55 -6.14 26.55 -14.23
N ASP A 56 -5.05 27.09 -14.79
CA ASP A 56 -4.60 26.71 -16.12
C ASP A 56 -4.15 25.24 -16.17
N GLY A 57 -4.14 24.67 -17.38
CA GLY A 57 -3.86 23.24 -17.55
C GLY A 57 -2.43 22.84 -17.20
N ALA A 58 -1.44 23.73 -17.32
CA ALA A 58 -0.07 23.42 -16.94
C ALA A 58 0.06 23.35 -15.41
N THR A 59 -0.56 24.28 -14.70
CA THR A 59 -0.61 24.27 -13.22
C THR A 59 -1.30 23.01 -12.69
N ILE A 60 -2.47 22.64 -13.22
CA ILE A 60 -3.18 21.42 -12.79
C ILE A 60 -2.31 20.18 -13.05
N THR A 61 -1.67 20.09 -14.22
CA THR A 61 -0.77 18.96 -14.54
C THR A 61 0.41 18.90 -13.57
N ALA A 62 1.07 20.02 -13.31
CA ALA A 62 2.24 20.08 -12.44
C ALA A 62 1.92 19.65 -11.00
N ILE A 63 0.80 20.14 -10.45
CA ILE A 63 0.34 19.77 -9.11
C ILE A 63 0.01 18.27 -9.07
N THR A 64 -0.72 17.78 -10.07
CA THR A 64 -1.14 16.37 -10.14
C THR A 64 0.06 15.43 -10.21
N VAL A 65 1.02 15.71 -11.11
CA VAL A 65 2.24 14.91 -11.25
C VAL A 65 3.06 14.93 -9.97
N THR A 66 3.20 16.10 -9.34
CA THR A 66 3.93 16.24 -8.08
C THR A 66 3.28 15.45 -6.95
N ALA A 67 1.95 15.51 -6.82
CA ALA A 67 1.22 14.78 -5.79
C ALA A 67 1.27 13.25 -6.01
N VAL A 68 1.10 12.78 -7.26
CA VAL A 68 1.25 11.36 -7.61
C VAL A 68 2.68 10.89 -7.34
N ALA A 69 3.68 11.66 -7.75
CA ALA A 69 5.09 11.34 -7.45
C ALA A 69 5.32 11.26 -5.93
N GLY A 70 4.75 12.18 -5.15
CA GLY A 70 4.79 12.14 -3.69
C GLY A 70 4.23 10.84 -3.11
N CYS A 71 3.09 10.37 -3.61
CA CYS A 71 2.49 9.09 -3.22
C CYS A 71 3.40 7.89 -3.54
N LEU A 72 3.99 7.87 -4.74
CA LEU A 72 4.88 6.79 -5.18
C LEU A 72 6.19 6.77 -4.40
N ILE A 73 6.81 7.94 -4.17
CA ILE A 73 8.03 8.07 -3.37
C ILE A 73 7.75 7.66 -1.92
N ALA A 74 6.64 8.10 -1.34
CA ALA A 74 6.22 7.67 0.00
C ALA A 74 6.08 6.14 0.07
N THR A 75 5.44 5.54 -0.93
CA THR A 75 5.26 4.08 -1.02
C THR A 75 6.59 3.34 -1.12
N ALA A 76 7.49 3.80 -1.99
CA ALA A 76 8.81 3.19 -2.19
C ALA A 76 9.68 3.26 -0.92
N THR A 77 9.54 4.34 -0.15
CA THR A 77 10.33 4.60 1.06
C THR A 77 9.70 4.06 2.36
N LEU A 78 8.58 3.33 2.29
CA LEU A 78 7.98 2.69 3.48
C LEU A 78 8.92 1.70 4.16
N ARG A 79 9.81 1.04 3.41
CA ARG A 79 10.76 0.05 3.95
C ARG A 79 11.85 0.67 4.81
N SER A 80 12.25 1.92 4.53
CA SER A 80 13.24 2.66 5.33
C SER A 80 12.62 3.40 6.51
N GLY A 81 11.29 3.38 6.67
CA GLY A 81 10.56 4.10 7.72
C GLY A 81 10.31 5.58 7.40
N PHE A 82 11.14 6.22 6.57
CA PHE A 82 10.93 7.60 6.14
C PHE A 82 9.60 7.79 5.38
N GLY A 83 9.15 6.77 4.64
CA GLY A 83 7.89 6.82 3.90
C GLY A 83 6.65 7.06 4.78
N TYR A 84 6.71 6.77 6.08
CA TYR A 84 5.60 7.09 6.99
C TYR A 84 5.48 8.60 7.26
N TRP A 85 6.60 9.32 7.30
CA TRP A 85 6.58 10.78 7.42
C TRP A 85 6.11 11.42 6.12
N LEU A 86 6.67 10.98 4.99
CA LEU A 86 6.28 11.49 3.69
C LEU A 86 4.80 11.20 3.38
N GLY A 87 4.33 10.00 3.68
CA GLY A 87 2.91 9.66 3.53
C GLY A 87 1.99 10.49 4.42
N SER A 88 2.42 10.85 5.62
CA SER A 88 1.65 11.77 6.49
C SER A 88 1.61 13.19 5.93
N ALA A 89 2.70 13.67 5.32
CA ALA A 89 2.70 14.96 4.62
C ALA A 89 1.77 14.95 3.40
N VAL A 90 1.73 13.83 2.68
CA VAL A 90 0.80 13.59 1.56
C VAL A 90 -0.67 13.68 2.04
N GLN A 91 -1.03 13.06 3.17
CA GLN A 91 -2.37 13.20 3.76
C GLN A 91 -2.75 14.65 4.05
N VAL A 92 -1.83 15.43 4.62
CA VAL A 92 -2.06 16.85 4.90
C VAL A 92 -2.27 17.62 3.60
N GLY A 93 -1.44 17.37 2.58
CA GLY A 93 -1.60 17.97 1.26
C GLY A 93 -2.96 17.66 0.63
N LEU A 94 -3.42 16.41 0.74
CA LEU A 94 -4.74 16.01 0.25
C LEU A 94 -5.87 16.76 0.97
N ILE A 95 -5.81 16.89 2.30
CA ILE A 95 -6.81 17.65 3.07
C ILE A 95 -6.78 19.13 2.67
N VAL A 96 -5.60 19.73 2.54
CA VAL A 96 -5.43 21.14 2.14
C VAL A 96 -6.01 21.41 0.75
N SER A 97 -5.99 20.41 -0.16
CA SER A 97 -6.64 20.53 -1.47
C SER A 97 -8.15 20.80 -1.39
N GLY A 98 -8.77 20.51 -0.23
CA GLY A 98 -10.14 20.86 0.12
C GLY A 98 -10.49 22.34 -0.01
N ILE A 99 -9.50 23.24 0.07
CA ILE A 99 -9.69 24.69 -0.13
C ILE A 99 -10.26 24.98 -1.53
N TRP A 100 -9.82 24.23 -2.54
CA TRP A 100 -10.27 24.40 -3.92
C TRP A 100 -11.40 23.44 -4.29
N LEU A 101 -11.35 22.22 -3.77
CA LEU A 101 -12.33 21.17 -4.02
C LEU A 101 -12.93 20.72 -2.68
N GLY A 102 -13.99 21.38 -2.20
CA GLY A 102 -14.55 21.15 -0.85
C GLY A 102 -14.81 19.69 -0.49
N VAL A 103 -15.18 18.85 -1.46
CA VAL A 103 -15.36 17.39 -1.27
C VAL A 103 -14.08 16.66 -0.84
N MET A 104 -12.90 17.21 -1.13
CA MET A 104 -11.60 16.67 -0.69
C MET A 104 -11.40 16.75 0.82
N TYR A 105 -12.12 17.61 1.55
CA TYR A 105 -12.07 17.53 3.02
C TYR A 105 -12.64 16.21 3.53
N ALA A 106 -13.75 15.74 2.94
CA ALA A 106 -14.35 14.46 3.29
C ALA A 106 -13.44 13.30 2.84
N ILE A 107 -13.01 13.32 1.58
CA ILE A 107 -12.17 12.25 1.01
C ILE A 107 -10.80 12.20 1.72
N GLY A 108 -10.12 13.33 1.85
CA GLY A 108 -8.84 13.45 2.54
C GLY A 108 -8.96 13.08 4.03
N GLY A 109 -10.05 13.46 4.69
CA GLY A 109 -10.32 13.05 6.07
C GLY A 109 -10.44 11.53 6.22
N VAL A 110 -11.16 10.86 5.31
CA VAL A 110 -11.29 9.40 5.31
C VAL A 110 -9.94 8.73 5.05
N PHE A 111 -9.19 9.20 4.06
CA PHE A 111 -7.85 8.67 3.77
C PHE A 111 -6.89 8.87 4.94
N ALA A 112 -6.90 10.05 5.57
CA ALA A 112 -6.08 10.32 6.74
C ALA A 112 -6.46 9.43 7.94
N LEU A 113 -7.75 9.18 8.14
CA LEU A 113 -8.22 8.25 9.17
C LEU A 113 -7.72 6.83 8.89
N ILE A 114 -7.91 6.32 7.68
CA ILE A 114 -7.44 4.98 7.28
C ILE A 114 -5.91 4.91 7.36
N TRP A 115 -5.18 5.97 7.03
CA TRP A 115 -3.74 6.09 7.16
C TRP A 115 -3.30 5.92 8.63
N ILE A 116 -3.89 6.68 9.55
CA ILE A 116 -3.60 6.59 10.98
C ILE A 116 -3.90 5.18 11.50
N LEU A 117 -5.05 4.61 11.12
CA LEU A 117 -5.42 3.24 11.48
C LEU A 117 -4.42 2.22 10.93
N SER A 118 -3.97 2.38 9.69
CA SER A 118 -2.97 1.53 9.05
C SER A 118 -1.62 1.56 9.80
N LEU A 119 -1.19 2.74 10.25
CA LEU A 119 0.03 2.89 11.05
C LEU A 119 -0.10 2.21 12.42
N ARG A 120 -1.24 2.41 13.10
CA ARG A 120 -1.49 1.90 14.46
C ARG A 120 -1.73 0.39 14.46
N LEU A 121 -2.74 -0.08 13.71
CA LEU A 121 -3.16 -1.48 13.67
C LEU A 121 -2.14 -2.34 12.95
N GLY A 122 -1.59 -1.88 11.81
CA GLY A 122 -0.54 -2.60 11.10
C GLY A 122 0.69 -2.82 11.99
N GLY A 123 1.10 -1.78 12.73
CA GLY A 123 2.19 -1.90 13.69
C GLY A 123 1.88 -2.87 14.84
N ARG A 124 0.63 -2.92 15.32
CA ARG A 124 0.23 -3.87 16.37
C ARG A 124 0.25 -5.31 15.88
N ILE A 125 -0.34 -5.56 14.71
CA ILE A 125 -0.36 -6.88 14.06
C ILE A 125 1.07 -7.38 13.81
N ASP A 126 1.95 -6.50 13.33
CA ASP A 126 3.34 -6.87 13.05
C ASP A 126 4.11 -7.24 14.33
N ARG A 127 3.84 -6.57 15.46
CA ARG A 127 4.42 -6.95 16.78
C ARG A 127 3.90 -8.30 17.27
N GLU A 128 2.58 -8.49 17.27
CA GLU A 128 1.95 -9.75 17.69
C GLU A 128 2.47 -10.94 16.85
N ARG A 129 2.68 -10.74 15.53
CA ARG A 129 3.26 -11.76 14.64
C ARG A 129 4.74 -12.03 14.95
N ALA A 130 5.52 -10.99 15.28
CA ALA A 130 6.92 -11.15 15.65
C ALA A 130 7.08 -11.93 16.96
N GLU A 131 6.24 -11.65 17.96
CA GLU A 131 6.22 -12.35 19.25
C GLU A 131 5.88 -13.84 19.07
N ARG A 132 4.84 -14.16 18.28
CA ARG A 132 4.47 -15.55 17.96
C ARG A 132 5.58 -16.29 17.22
N ALA A 133 6.27 -15.62 16.30
CA ALA A 133 7.39 -16.21 15.57
C ALA A 133 8.62 -16.44 16.45
N ALA A 134 8.83 -15.62 17.50
CA ALA A 134 9.90 -15.81 18.47
C ALA A 134 9.58 -16.95 19.45
N ALA A 135 8.32 -17.08 19.88
CA ALA A 135 7.88 -18.17 20.78
C ALA A 135 7.84 -19.56 20.11
N ALA A 136 7.83 -19.61 18.78
CA ALA A 136 7.84 -20.85 18.00
C ALA A 136 9.25 -21.31 17.56
N ARG A 137 10.31 -20.58 17.95
CA ARG A 137 11.72 -20.97 17.76
C ARG A 137 12.27 -21.56 19.05
#